data_AF-A0A9E5VWF8-F1
#
_entry.id   AF-A0A9E5VWF8-F1
#
_cell.length_a   1.000
_cell.length_b   1.000
_cell.length_c   1.000
_cell.angle_alpha   90.00
_cell.angle_beta   90.00
_cell.angle_gamma   90.00
#
_symmetry.space_group_name_H-M   'P 1'
#
loop_
_entity.id
_entity.type
_entity.pdbx_description
1 polymer ?
#
loop_
_entity_poly.entity_id
_entity_poly.type
_entity_poly.pdbx_seq_one_letter_code
_entity_poly.pdbx_strand_id
1 'polypeptide(L)'
;MLLPFVMCVLILYVPLPAAHTPAPWPLMLAGVAVLAVLNAAAGWLGSGLALRLGSVRTTQAAIEADRIFALLKGGVVGFVLADVFLFRWPVVVERLVGVGPWAALAYDLVLVAPALVMILTAMAWQHRYEHRQGRVTLPLGRYVWLRARVELGILLAPWLILVLAGGVAMVLFGNRPWADLANGLTTGAVLVLLVVLSPLLLQAIWDTSSLPAGPLRERLEAFCRAQRFRCRDILVWHTHRHMANAGVVGPTPLIRYVMLTDALLHHSPDAEVEAVFAHEVAHVRCRHLPFYVAFGLAFIVFLANLLDALAALGWVAPIEGSLGAVMATEHGVAMLAFGAFYWVVVFGYVSRRMELQADVYAVSAVEAPSAFLSALARLRALSRSPGGTSLWRHFSLDQRIALLERLRDDPAATAAFQRSVARLKRVFLLLAAAATLRLLVFRPELIGL
;
A
#
# COMPACT_ATOMS: atom_id res chain seq x y z
N MET A 1 -0.74 -7.09 -3.21
CA MET A 1 -0.77 -7.58 -1.81
C MET A 1 -0.94 -6.51 -0.77
N LEU A 2 -0.46 -5.29 -1.00
CA LEU A 2 -0.62 -4.18 -0.06
C LEU A 2 -2.07 -3.98 0.43
N LEU A 3 -3.06 -3.89 -0.47
CA LEU A 3 -4.46 -3.68 -0.07
C LEU A 3 -5.03 -4.84 0.78
N PRO A 4 -4.96 -6.13 0.36
CA PRO A 4 -5.38 -7.24 1.22
C PRO A 4 -4.71 -7.23 2.60
N PHE A 5 -3.41 -6.94 2.68
CA PHE A 5 -2.72 -6.89 3.97
C PHE A 5 -3.23 -5.74 4.85
N VAL A 6 -3.37 -4.52 4.32
CA VAL A 6 -3.95 -3.39 5.06
C VAL A 6 -5.35 -3.74 5.57
N MET A 7 -6.18 -4.37 4.73
CA MET A 7 -7.51 -4.81 5.15
C MET A 7 -7.42 -5.86 6.27
N CYS A 8 -6.53 -6.84 6.17
CA CYS A 8 -6.35 -7.85 7.23
C CYS A 8 -5.96 -7.19 8.56
N VAL A 9 -5.02 -6.24 8.55
CA VAL A 9 -4.63 -5.49 9.75
C VAL A 9 -5.84 -4.74 10.32
N LEU A 10 -6.56 -3.96 9.50
CA LEU A 10 -7.74 -3.21 9.95
C LEU A 10 -8.83 -4.11 10.54
N ILE A 11 -9.05 -5.30 9.95
CA ILE A 11 -10.04 -6.27 10.42
C ILE A 11 -9.62 -6.86 11.78
N LEU A 12 -8.34 -7.19 11.95
CA LEU A 12 -7.82 -7.76 13.20
C LEU A 12 -7.94 -6.81 14.40
N TYR A 13 -7.90 -5.49 14.16
CA TYR A 13 -8.10 -4.48 15.18
C TYR A 13 -9.56 -4.07 15.38
N VAL A 14 -10.53 -4.78 14.77
CA VAL A 14 -11.94 -4.56 15.10
C VAL A 14 -12.19 -5.08 16.52
N PRO A 15 -12.61 -4.21 17.46
CA PRO A 15 -12.89 -4.60 18.83
C PRO A 15 -14.13 -5.51 18.86
N LEU A 16 -14.03 -6.61 19.60
CA LEU A 16 -15.11 -7.57 19.74
C LEU A 16 -15.43 -7.75 21.24
N PRO A 17 -16.70 -7.61 21.67
CA PRO A 17 -17.06 -7.75 23.08
C PRO A 17 -16.82 -9.19 23.55
N ALA A 18 -16.02 -9.34 24.60
CA ALA A 18 -15.70 -10.63 25.21
C ALA A 18 -16.91 -11.30 25.89
N ALA A 19 -17.94 -10.53 26.26
CA ALA A 19 -19.11 -10.98 27.01
C ALA A 19 -20.03 -11.95 26.23
N HIS A 20 -19.83 -12.11 24.92
CA HIS A 20 -20.68 -12.93 24.05
C HIS A 20 -19.85 -13.92 23.21
N THR A 21 -19.06 -14.78 23.85
CA THR A 21 -18.42 -15.92 23.19
C THR A 21 -19.29 -17.17 23.29
N PRO A 22 -20.07 -17.54 22.25
CA PRO A 22 -20.96 -18.70 22.31
C PRO A 22 -20.21 -20.04 22.26
N ALA A 23 -18.94 -20.05 21.81
CA ALA A 23 -18.15 -21.26 21.61
C ALA A 23 -16.99 -21.38 22.63
N PRO A 24 -16.67 -22.60 23.10
CA PRO A 24 -15.44 -22.90 23.83
C PRO A 24 -14.17 -22.47 23.07
N TRP A 25 -13.21 -21.88 23.78
CA TRP A 25 -11.96 -21.39 23.20
C TRP A 25 -11.13 -22.45 22.42
N PRO A 26 -11.11 -23.76 22.78
CA PRO A 26 -10.38 -24.74 21.99
C PRO A 26 -11.00 -24.93 20.59
N LEU A 27 -12.32 -24.78 20.47
CA LEU A 27 -13.02 -24.85 19.17
C LEU A 27 -12.71 -23.61 18.32
N MET A 28 -12.61 -22.44 18.95
CA MET A 28 -12.18 -21.21 18.28
C MET A 28 -10.76 -21.36 17.71
N LEU A 29 -9.81 -21.83 18.53
CA LEU A 29 -8.44 -22.10 18.10
C LEU A 29 -8.38 -23.16 16.98
N ALA A 30 -9.14 -24.25 17.12
CA ALA A 30 -9.25 -25.27 16.08
C ALA A 30 -9.83 -24.71 14.77
N GLY A 31 -10.78 -23.78 14.85
CA GLY A 31 -11.36 -23.08 13.71
C GLY A 31 -10.31 -22.29 12.90
N VAL A 32 -9.48 -21.50 13.58
CA VAL A 32 -8.36 -20.76 12.95
C VAL A 32 -7.37 -21.72 12.29
N ALA A 33 -7.04 -22.83 12.96
CA ALA A 33 -6.18 -23.86 12.39
C ALA A 33 -6.80 -24.51 11.14
N VAL A 34 -8.10 -24.79 11.16
CA VAL A 34 -8.84 -25.30 10.00
C VAL A 34 -8.81 -24.29 8.86
N LEU A 35 -9.02 -22.99 9.10
CA LEU A 35 -8.92 -21.98 8.04
C LEU A 35 -7.52 -21.89 7.44
N ALA A 36 -6.47 -21.99 8.25
CA ALA A 36 -5.09 -22.03 7.74
C ALA A 36 -4.86 -23.26 6.84
N VAL A 37 -5.39 -24.43 7.22
CA VAL A 37 -5.34 -25.65 6.39
C VAL A 37 -6.15 -25.49 5.11
N LEU A 38 -7.35 -24.92 5.17
CA LEU A 38 -8.18 -24.64 4.00
C LEU A 38 -7.51 -23.66 3.03
N ASN A 39 -6.86 -22.61 3.54
CA ASN A 39 -6.07 -21.69 2.72
C ASN A 39 -4.89 -22.40 2.06
N ALA A 40 -4.17 -23.26 2.78
CA ALA A 40 -3.09 -24.06 2.22
C ALA A 40 -3.60 -25.03 1.14
N ALA A 41 -4.73 -25.68 1.36
CA ALA A 41 -5.38 -26.57 0.39
C ALA A 41 -5.85 -25.80 -0.85
N ALA A 42 -6.45 -24.63 -0.68
CA ALA A 42 -6.83 -23.74 -1.77
C ALA A 42 -5.61 -23.30 -2.59
N GLY A 43 -4.51 -22.95 -1.92
CA GLY A 43 -3.24 -22.64 -2.57
C GLY A 43 -2.66 -23.82 -3.36
N TRP A 44 -2.71 -25.03 -2.80
CA TRP A 44 -2.29 -26.24 -3.49
C TRP A 44 -3.14 -26.51 -4.75
N LEU A 45 -4.48 -26.51 -4.61
CA LEU A 45 -5.42 -26.68 -5.71
C LEU A 45 -5.24 -25.62 -6.80
N GLY A 46 -5.14 -24.34 -6.40
CA GLY A 46 -4.91 -23.23 -7.31
C GLY A 46 -3.59 -23.35 -8.04
N SER A 47 -2.51 -23.80 -7.37
CA SER A 47 -1.23 -24.08 -8.04
C SER A 47 -1.35 -25.22 -9.06
N GLY A 48 -2.15 -26.24 -8.77
CA GLY A 48 -2.43 -27.35 -9.69
C GLY A 48 -3.20 -26.89 -10.93
N LEU A 49 -4.25 -26.09 -10.74
CA LEU A 49 -5.02 -25.50 -11.83
C LEU A 49 -4.18 -24.55 -12.68
N ALA A 50 -3.39 -23.67 -12.05
CA ALA A 50 -2.48 -22.76 -12.73
C ALA A 50 -1.45 -23.52 -13.59
N LEU A 51 -0.92 -24.65 -13.11
CA LEU A 51 -0.01 -25.51 -13.88
C LEU A 51 -0.69 -26.14 -15.09
N ARG A 52 -1.94 -26.59 -14.96
CA ARG A 52 -2.75 -27.14 -16.07
C ARG A 52 -3.10 -26.10 -17.12
N LEU A 53 -3.40 -24.87 -16.70
CA LEU A 53 -3.60 -23.76 -17.64
C LEU A 53 -2.29 -23.40 -18.32
N GLY A 54 -1.21 -23.27 -17.55
CA GLY A 54 0.11 -22.88 -18.05
C GLY A 54 0.79 -23.93 -18.94
N SER A 55 0.33 -25.18 -18.99
CA SER A 55 0.81 -26.13 -20.02
C SER A 55 0.36 -25.73 -21.42
N VAL A 56 -0.73 -24.96 -21.53
CA VAL A 56 -1.12 -24.28 -22.76
C VAL A 56 -0.26 -23.02 -22.86
N ARG A 57 0.74 -23.02 -23.76
CA ARG A 57 1.71 -21.91 -23.93
C ARG A 57 1.11 -20.68 -24.61
N THR A 58 0.00 -20.16 -24.09
CA THR A 58 -0.63 -18.93 -24.56
C THR A 58 -0.52 -17.82 -23.50
N THR A 59 -0.46 -16.57 -23.95
CA THR A 59 -0.46 -15.40 -23.06
C THR A 59 -1.71 -15.36 -22.18
N GLN A 60 -2.86 -15.77 -22.73
CA GLN A 60 -4.13 -15.81 -22.02
C GLN A 60 -4.11 -16.80 -20.85
N ALA A 61 -3.58 -18.01 -21.06
CA ALA A 61 -3.49 -19.01 -20.01
C ALA A 61 -2.54 -18.58 -18.87
N ALA A 62 -1.46 -17.85 -19.20
CA ALA A 62 -0.59 -17.25 -18.19
C ALA A 62 -1.32 -16.19 -17.35
N ILE A 63 -2.12 -15.33 -17.98
CA ILE A 63 -2.93 -14.31 -17.31
C ILE A 63 -3.95 -14.97 -16.37
N GLU A 64 -4.63 -16.02 -16.82
CA GLU A 64 -5.60 -16.76 -16.00
C GLU A 64 -4.95 -17.44 -14.80
N ALA A 65 -3.77 -18.02 -14.98
CA ALA A 65 -2.99 -18.57 -13.88
C ALA A 65 -2.60 -17.50 -12.85
N ASP A 66 -2.17 -16.31 -13.29
CA ASP A 66 -1.83 -15.22 -12.37
C ASP A 66 -3.08 -14.67 -11.64
N ARG A 67 -4.25 -14.67 -12.30
CA ARG A 67 -5.54 -14.31 -11.67
C ARG A 67 -5.92 -15.27 -10.55
N ILE A 68 -5.64 -16.57 -10.68
CA ILE A 68 -5.89 -17.54 -9.59
C ILE A 68 -5.13 -17.13 -8.33
N PHE A 69 -3.85 -16.77 -8.45
CA PHE A 69 -3.07 -16.33 -7.30
C PHE A 69 -3.51 -14.96 -6.76
N ALA A 70 -3.98 -14.06 -7.62
CA ALA A 70 -4.59 -12.81 -7.17
C ALA A 70 -5.87 -13.07 -6.33
N LEU A 71 -6.73 -14.00 -6.78
CA LEU A 71 -7.94 -14.41 -6.07
C LEU A 71 -7.63 -15.12 -4.76
N LEU A 72 -6.70 -16.08 -4.75
CA LEU A 72 -6.28 -16.79 -3.53
C LEU A 72 -5.81 -15.82 -2.46
N LYS A 73 -4.96 -14.86 -2.86
CA LYS A 73 -4.45 -13.86 -1.94
C LYS A 73 -5.51 -12.84 -1.50
N GLY A 74 -6.49 -12.54 -2.35
CA GLY A 74 -7.69 -11.78 -1.96
C GLY A 74 -8.57 -12.55 -0.97
N GLY A 75 -8.68 -13.88 -1.13
CA GLY A 75 -9.40 -14.79 -0.25
C GLY A 75 -8.88 -14.80 1.19
N VAL A 76 -7.61 -14.47 1.41
CA VAL A 76 -7.04 -14.27 2.76
C VAL A 76 -7.86 -13.27 3.58
N VAL A 77 -8.39 -12.21 2.95
CA VAL A 77 -9.26 -11.25 3.65
C VAL A 77 -10.53 -11.93 4.16
N GLY A 78 -11.11 -12.84 3.37
CA GLY A 78 -12.27 -13.64 3.77
C GLY A 78 -11.96 -14.59 4.93
N PHE A 79 -10.79 -15.24 4.91
CA PHE A 79 -10.35 -16.07 6.04
C PHE A 79 -10.13 -15.24 7.30
N VAL A 80 -9.50 -14.07 7.22
CA VAL A 80 -9.30 -13.18 8.38
C VAL A 80 -10.63 -12.63 8.91
N LEU A 81 -11.61 -12.34 8.03
CA LEU A 81 -12.97 -12.00 8.47
C LEU A 81 -13.60 -13.15 9.27
N ALA A 82 -13.45 -14.40 8.83
CA ALA A 82 -13.94 -15.54 9.58
C ALA A 82 -13.16 -15.75 10.89
N ASP A 83 -11.83 -15.62 10.89
CA ASP A 83 -11.02 -15.68 12.12
C ASP A 83 -11.50 -14.66 13.16
N VAL A 84 -11.75 -13.42 12.76
CA VAL A 84 -12.19 -12.35 13.65
C VAL A 84 -13.66 -12.53 14.06
N PHE A 85 -14.60 -12.62 13.12
CA PHE A 85 -16.02 -12.56 13.44
C PHE A 85 -16.65 -13.90 13.82
N LEU A 86 -16.19 -15.01 13.22
CA LEU A 86 -16.71 -16.35 13.50
C LEU A 86 -15.92 -17.03 14.63
N PHE A 87 -14.60 -17.06 14.52
CA PHE A 87 -13.73 -17.76 15.48
C PHE A 87 -13.20 -16.87 16.60
N ARG A 88 -13.49 -15.57 16.59
CA ARG A 88 -13.14 -14.63 17.68
C ARG A 88 -11.64 -14.67 18.03
N TRP A 89 -10.79 -14.76 17.02
CA TRP A 89 -9.33 -14.85 17.18
C TRP A 89 -8.75 -13.81 18.14
N PRO A 90 -9.13 -12.51 18.10
CA PRO A 90 -8.61 -11.53 19.07
C PRO A 90 -8.84 -11.90 20.53
N VAL A 91 -9.98 -12.53 20.85
CA VAL A 91 -10.32 -13.00 22.21
C VAL A 91 -9.48 -14.21 22.61
N VAL A 92 -9.17 -15.09 21.66
CA VAL A 92 -8.26 -16.23 21.90
C VAL A 92 -6.85 -15.71 22.22
N VAL A 93 -6.36 -14.74 21.45
CA VAL A 93 -5.02 -14.15 21.66
C VAL A 93 -4.93 -13.46 23.01
N GLU A 94 -5.93 -12.68 23.40
CA GLU A 94 -5.98 -12.01 24.71
C GLU A 94 -5.80 -13.01 25.86
N ARG A 95 -6.47 -14.17 25.77
CA ARG A 95 -6.35 -15.24 26.77
C ARG A 95 -5.01 -15.97 26.74
N LEU A 96 -4.41 -16.15 25.55
CA LEU A 96 -3.13 -16.86 25.40
C LEU A 96 -1.94 -16.05 25.89
N VAL A 97 -1.93 -14.74 25.62
CA VAL A 97 -0.77 -13.88 25.85
C VAL A 97 -0.78 -13.24 27.25
N GLY A 98 -1.96 -13.10 27.86
CA GLY A 98 -2.10 -12.52 29.21
C GLY A 98 -1.93 -11.00 29.23
N VAL A 99 -1.73 -10.43 30.42
CA VAL A 99 -1.68 -8.97 30.65
C VAL A 99 -0.26 -8.53 31.05
N GLY A 100 0.30 -7.54 30.35
CA GLY A 100 1.62 -6.97 30.63
C GLY A 100 2.21 -6.16 29.46
N PRO A 101 3.26 -5.36 29.68
CA PRO A 101 3.82 -4.51 28.62
C PRO A 101 4.47 -5.30 27.47
N TRP A 102 5.17 -6.39 27.78
CA TRP A 102 5.67 -7.33 26.76
C TRP A 102 4.55 -8.21 26.18
N ALA A 103 3.43 -8.34 26.91
CA ALA A 103 2.24 -9.01 26.44
C ALA A 103 1.59 -8.23 25.30
N ALA A 104 1.69 -6.90 25.25
CA ALA A 104 1.16 -6.09 24.13
C ALA A 104 1.87 -6.39 22.80
N LEU A 105 3.21 -6.42 22.79
CA LEU A 105 3.96 -6.79 21.59
C LEU A 105 3.68 -8.23 21.18
N ALA A 106 3.69 -9.17 22.14
CA ALA A 106 3.36 -10.56 21.88
C ALA A 106 1.92 -10.72 21.37
N TYR A 107 0.98 -9.92 21.88
CA TYR A 107 -0.41 -9.89 21.47
C TYR A 107 -0.51 -9.50 20.00
N ASP A 108 0.08 -8.37 19.60
CA ASP A 108 0.02 -7.89 18.22
C ASP A 108 0.67 -8.88 17.24
N LEU A 109 1.79 -9.50 17.61
CA LEU A 109 2.47 -10.49 16.77
C LEU A 109 1.63 -11.77 16.60
N VAL A 110 1.04 -12.27 17.70
CA VAL A 110 0.17 -13.46 17.65
C VAL A 110 -1.13 -13.14 16.92
N LEU A 111 -1.69 -11.95 17.11
CA LEU A 111 -2.90 -11.47 16.44
C LEU A 111 -2.74 -11.52 14.92
N VAL A 112 -1.62 -11.04 14.39
CA VAL A 112 -1.36 -10.98 12.94
C VAL A 112 -0.84 -12.32 12.37
N ALA A 113 -0.45 -13.28 13.21
CA ALA A 113 0.18 -14.53 12.79
C ALA A 113 -0.64 -15.36 11.79
N PRO A 114 -1.97 -15.60 11.94
CA PRO A 114 -2.74 -16.37 10.97
C PRO A 114 -2.71 -15.74 9.57
N ALA A 115 -2.89 -14.42 9.49
CA ALA A 115 -2.82 -13.67 8.23
C ALA A 115 -1.44 -13.81 7.57
N LEU A 116 -0.35 -13.70 8.35
CA LEU A 116 1.01 -13.88 7.83
C LEU A 116 1.24 -15.29 7.30
N VAL A 117 0.84 -16.32 8.05
CA VAL A 117 0.95 -17.72 7.63
C VAL A 117 0.18 -17.95 6.33
N MET A 118 -1.04 -17.43 6.22
CA MET A 118 -1.85 -17.55 5.00
C MET A 118 -1.21 -16.86 3.78
N ILE A 119 -0.62 -15.68 3.97
CA ILE A 119 0.06 -14.96 2.88
C ILE A 119 1.35 -15.68 2.47
N LEU A 120 2.17 -16.11 3.43
CA LEU A 120 3.44 -16.80 3.17
C LEU A 120 3.19 -18.16 2.49
N THR A 121 2.16 -18.90 2.89
CA THR A 121 1.78 -20.15 2.21
C THR A 121 1.29 -19.88 0.79
N ALA A 122 0.51 -18.82 0.56
CA ALA A 122 0.12 -18.42 -0.80
C ALA A 122 1.33 -18.06 -1.68
N MET A 123 2.36 -17.40 -1.12
CA MET A 123 3.63 -17.14 -1.82
C MET A 123 4.37 -18.43 -2.16
N ALA A 124 4.39 -19.41 -1.25
CA ALA A 124 5.02 -20.71 -1.50
C ALA A 124 4.32 -21.51 -2.61
N TRP A 125 2.99 -21.46 -2.66
CA TRP A 125 2.24 -22.10 -3.75
C TRP A 125 2.43 -21.40 -5.09
N GLN A 126 2.59 -20.06 -5.08
CA GLN A 126 2.93 -19.32 -6.30
C GLN A 126 4.34 -19.66 -6.80
N HIS A 127 5.31 -19.82 -5.89
CA HIS A 127 6.65 -20.31 -6.25
C HIS A 127 6.60 -21.64 -6.99
N ARG A 128 5.84 -22.62 -6.48
CA ARG A 128 5.68 -23.93 -7.13
C ARG A 128 5.22 -23.81 -8.59
N TYR A 129 4.28 -22.90 -8.86
CA TYR A 129 3.81 -22.64 -10.22
C TYR A 129 4.90 -21.98 -11.08
N GLU A 130 5.48 -20.88 -10.60
CA GLU A 130 6.46 -20.09 -11.37
C GLU A 130 7.75 -20.88 -11.63
N HIS A 131 8.21 -21.65 -10.65
CA HIS A 131 9.41 -22.49 -10.75
C HIS A 131 9.23 -23.60 -11.80
N ARG A 132 8.09 -24.31 -11.80
CA ARG A 132 7.82 -25.37 -12.79
C ARG A 132 7.62 -24.85 -14.20
N GLN A 133 7.17 -23.60 -14.33
CA GLN A 133 7.08 -22.91 -15.62
C GLN A 133 8.44 -22.33 -16.07
N GLY A 134 9.52 -22.55 -15.31
CA GLY A 134 10.85 -21.99 -15.62
C GLY A 134 10.91 -20.47 -15.50
N ARG A 135 9.92 -19.83 -14.87
CA ARG A 135 9.85 -18.36 -14.72
C ARG A 135 10.75 -17.84 -13.62
N VAL A 136 11.01 -18.67 -12.62
CA VAL A 136 11.84 -18.36 -11.46
C VAL A 136 12.81 -19.50 -11.23
N THR A 137 14.09 -19.17 -11.12
CA THR A 137 15.17 -20.13 -10.84
C THR A 137 15.59 -20.13 -9.37
N LEU A 138 15.05 -19.21 -8.56
CA LEU A 138 15.38 -19.07 -7.15
C LEU A 138 14.81 -20.23 -6.30
N PRO A 139 15.53 -20.70 -5.27
CA PRO A 139 14.99 -21.65 -4.31
C PRO A 139 13.86 -21.02 -3.48
N LEU A 140 12.95 -21.85 -2.98
CA LEU A 140 11.73 -21.43 -2.28
C LEU A 140 12.00 -20.40 -1.17
N GLY A 141 12.97 -20.66 -0.29
CA GLY A 141 13.27 -19.78 0.84
C GLY A 141 13.69 -18.38 0.40
N ARG A 142 14.59 -18.27 -0.59
CA ARG A 142 15.05 -16.97 -1.11
C ARG A 142 13.93 -16.24 -1.84
N TYR A 143 13.10 -16.96 -2.59
CA TYR A 143 11.94 -16.40 -3.26
C TYR A 143 10.92 -15.81 -2.27
N VAL A 144 10.51 -16.60 -1.26
CA VAL A 144 9.55 -16.16 -0.25
C VAL A 144 10.12 -14.98 0.55
N TRP A 145 11.41 -15.02 0.91
CA TRP A 145 12.06 -13.91 1.61
C TRP A 145 12.03 -12.59 0.82
N LEU A 146 12.51 -12.61 -0.43
CA LEU A 146 12.52 -11.41 -1.29
C LEU A 146 11.10 -10.88 -1.51
N ARG A 147 10.16 -11.79 -1.76
CA ARG A 147 8.77 -11.42 -1.98
C ARG A 147 8.09 -10.88 -0.73
N ALA A 148 8.34 -11.47 0.44
CA ALA A 148 7.84 -11.00 1.72
C ALA A 148 8.43 -9.62 2.07
N ARG A 149 9.72 -9.38 1.83
CA ARG A 149 10.32 -8.03 1.99
C ARG A 149 9.57 -6.98 1.19
N VAL A 150 9.32 -7.25 -0.10
CA VAL A 150 8.67 -6.28 -0.99
C VAL A 150 7.17 -6.16 -0.71
N GLU A 151 6.45 -7.27 -0.52
CA GLU A 151 4.98 -7.26 -0.42
C GLU A 151 4.47 -7.02 1.01
N LEU A 152 5.22 -7.43 2.04
CA LEU A 152 4.87 -7.28 3.46
C LEU A 152 5.75 -6.25 4.17
N GLY A 153 7.05 -6.24 3.93
CA GLY A 153 8.01 -5.40 4.66
C GLY A 153 7.68 -3.91 4.66
N ILE A 154 7.14 -3.40 3.55
CA ILE A 154 6.72 -1.99 3.41
C ILE A 154 5.66 -1.59 4.45
N LEU A 155 4.80 -2.53 4.85
CA LEU A 155 3.72 -2.28 5.81
C LEU A 155 4.04 -2.81 7.20
N LEU A 156 4.64 -4.00 7.26
CA LEU A 156 4.98 -4.67 8.52
C LEU A 156 6.07 -3.93 9.29
N ALA A 157 7.08 -3.36 8.61
CA ALA A 157 8.14 -2.64 9.31
C ALA A 157 7.66 -1.33 9.98
N PRO A 158 6.93 -0.42 9.30
CA PRO A 158 6.34 0.75 9.96
C PRO A 158 5.36 0.36 11.07
N TRP A 159 4.51 -0.65 10.86
CA TRP A 159 3.58 -1.13 11.87
C TRP A 159 4.31 -1.67 13.11
N LEU A 160 5.34 -2.50 12.94
CA LEU A 160 6.14 -3.02 14.05
C LEU A 160 6.87 -1.89 14.80
N ILE A 161 7.39 -0.88 14.10
CA ILE A 161 7.99 0.30 14.73
C ILE A 161 6.96 1.05 15.59
N LEU A 162 5.73 1.21 15.10
CA LEU A 162 4.65 1.86 15.86
C LEU A 162 4.25 1.04 17.09
N VAL A 163 4.05 -0.26 16.94
CA VAL A 163 3.73 -1.17 18.06
C VAL A 163 4.83 -1.14 19.12
N LEU A 164 6.10 -1.22 18.71
CA LEU A 164 7.24 -1.15 19.62
C LEU A 164 7.31 0.22 20.32
N ALA A 165 7.11 1.32 19.60
CA ALA A 165 7.10 2.64 20.18
C ALA A 165 5.97 2.81 21.22
N GLY A 166 4.76 2.33 20.90
CA GLY A 166 3.63 2.32 21.84
C GLY A 166 3.91 1.48 23.07
N GLY A 167 4.48 0.28 22.90
CA GLY A 167 4.88 -0.58 24.02
C GLY A 167 5.93 0.08 24.93
N VAL A 168 6.95 0.72 24.35
CA VAL A 168 7.95 1.50 25.11
C VAL A 168 7.32 2.68 25.83
N ALA A 169 6.44 3.43 25.16
CA ALA A 169 5.73 4.55 25.77
C ALA A 169 4.87 4.09 26.96
N MET A 170 4.17 2.95 26.83
CA MET A 170 3.38 2.36 27.90
C MET A 170 4.26 1.97 29.11
N VAL A 171 5.42 1.37 28.88
CA VAL A 171 6.36 1.01 29.97
C VAL A 171 6.89 2.25 30.69
N LEU A 172 7.27 3.28 29.94
CA LEU A 172 7.92 4.48 30.50
C LEU A 172 6.92 5.43 31.17
N PHE A 173 5.72 5.56 30.59
CA PHE A 173 4.76 6.61 30.93
C PHE A 173 3.41 6.10 31.42
N GLY A 174 3.09 4.81 31.30
CA GLY A 174 1.74 4.28 31.55
C GLY A 174 1.18 4.52 32.96
N ASN A 175 2.04 4.64 33.98
CA ASN A 175 1.63 4.92 35.36
C ASN A 175 1.61 6.43 35.69
N ARG A 176 1.76 7.31 34.70
CA ARG A 176 1.79 8.77 34.88
C ARG A 176 0.42 9.37 34.57
N PRO A 177 0.01 10.47 35.24
CA PRO A 177 -1.27 11.12 34.97
C PRO A 177 -1.37 11.72 33.55
N TRP A 178 -0.24 11.86 32.85
CA TRP A 178 -0.13 12.36 31.48
C TRP A 178 0.27 11.25 30.48
N ALA A 179 0.03 9.98 30.81
CA ALA A 179 0.35 8.83 29.98
C ALA A 179 -0.23 8.94 28.57
N ASP A 180 -1.51 9.33 28.45
CA ASP A 180 -2.20 9.42 27.16
C ASP A 180 -1.60 10.50 26.27
N LEU A 181 -1.29 11.66 26.85
CA LEU A 181 -0.61 12.75 26.14
C LEU A 181 0.78 12.31 25.68
N ALA A 182 1.58 11.66 26.55
CA ALA A 182 2.89 11.15 26.18
C ALA A 182 2.82 10.08 25.09
N ASN A 183 1.83 9.19 25.14
CA ASN A 183 1.61 8.16 24.13
C ASN A 183 1.21 8.77 22.78
N GLY A 184 0.29 9.74 22.79
CA GLY A 184 -0.13 10.49 21.60
C GLY A 184 1.03 11.25 20.96
N LEU A 185 1.82 11.97 21.75
CA LEU A 185 3.01 12.68 21.28
C LEU A 185 4.08 11.72 20.74
N THR A 186 4.33 10.60 21.42
CA THR A 186 5.30 9.59 20.98
C THR A 186 4.87 8.97 19.66
N THR A 187 3.60 8.56 19.54
CA THR A 187 3.04 7.99 18.32
C THR A 187 3.10 8.99 17.18
N GLY A 188 2.70 10.25 17.42
CA GLY A 188 2.79 11.33 16.43
C GLY A 188 4.22 11.59 15.97
N ALA A 189 5.18 11.66 16.89
CA ALA A 189 6.59 11.83 16.57
C ALA A 189 7.14 10.68 15.73
N VAL A 190 6.79 9.43 16.07
CA VAL A 190 7.19 8.24 15.32
C VAL A 190 6.57 8.21 13.94
N LEU A 191 5.30 8.60 13.78
CA LEU A 191 4.66 8.73 12.46
C LEU A 191 5.38 9.77 11.58
N VAL A 192 5.71 10.93 12.14
CA VAL A 192 6.48 11.96 11.43
C VAL A 192 7.85 11.41 11.04
N LEU A 193 8.53 10.72 11.96
CA LEU A 193 9.83 10.10 11.70
C LEU A 193 9.74 9.05 10.60
N LEU A 194 8.69 8.21 10.60
CA LEU A 194 8.44 7.21 9.57
C LEU A 194 8.22 7.86 8.20
N VAL A 195 7.49 8.97 8.12
CA VAL A 195 7.31 9.70 6.85
C VAL A 195 8.65 10.27 6.36
N VAL A 196 9.41 10.91 7.24
CA VAL A 196 10.70 11.54 6.90
C VAL A 196 11.75 10.49 6.54
N LEU A 197 11.87 9.40 7.30
CA LEU A 197 12.87 8.36 7.11
C LEU A 197 12.41 7.20 6.22
N SER A 198 11.18 7.24 5.72
CA SER A 198 10.65 6.23 4.77
C SER A 198 11.59 5.91 3.61
N PRO A 199 12.36 6.85 3.02
CA PRO A 199 13.26 6.50 1.91
C PRO A 199 14.42 5.62 2.33
N LEU A 200 14.92 5.78 3.56
CA LEU A 200 15.98 4.95 4.12
C LEU A 200 15.43 3.56 4.48
N LEU A 201 14.23 3.52 5.06
CA LEU A 201 13.54 2.28 5.36
C LEU A 201 13.24 1.49 4.06
N LEU A 202 12.79 2.16 3.00
CA LEU A 202 12.54 1.54 1.71
C LEU A 202 13.83 1.03 1.05
N GLN A 203 14.95 1.76 1.14
CA GLN A 203 16.25 1.24 0.69
C GLN A 203 16.73 0.03 1.51
N ALA A 204 16.41 -0.04 2.80
CA ALA A 204 16.73 -1.23 3.60
C ALA A 204 15.83 -2.42 3.22
N ILE A 205 14.56 -2.17 2.88
CA ILE A 205 13.60 -3.20 2.49
C ILE A 205 13.89 -3.69 1.06
N TRP A 206 14.11 -2.78 0.12
CA TRP A 206 14.37 -3.04 -1.28
C TRP A 206 15.87 -3.13 -1.55
N ASP A 207 16.32 -4.28 -2.05
CA ASP A 207 17.72 -4.47 -2.43
C ASP A 207 18.11 -3.46 -3.53
N THR A 208 18.87 -2.43 -3.15
CA THR A 208 19.17 -1.27 -4.00
C THR A 208 20.65 -0.94 -4.00
N SER A 209 21.14 -0.46 -5.14
CA SER A 209 22.49 0.09 -5.29
C SER A 209 22.46 1.35 -6.15
N SER A 210 23.46 2.22 -6.06
CA SER A 210 23.58 3.37 -6.95
C SER A 210 23.66 2.93 -8.42
N LEU A 211 23.02 3.69 -9.31
CA LEU A 211 23.19 3.52 -10.76
C LEU A 211 24.67 3.74 -11.11
N PRO A 212 25.34 2.80 -11.79
CA PRO A 212 26.76 2.95 -12.10
C PRO A 212 26.99 4.17 -13.01
N ALA A 213 28.20 4.73 -12.95
CA ALA A 213 28.62 5.76 -13.89
C ALA A 213 28.58 5.21 -15.33
N GLY A 214 28.08 6.03 -16.26
CA GLY A 214 27.95 5.67 -17.67
C GLY A 214 26.95 6.54 -18.42
N PRO A 215 26.75 6.30 -19.73
CA PRO A 215 25.96 7.16 -20.61
C PRO A 215 24.52 7.37 -20.12
N LEU A 216 23.87 6.31 -19.63
CA LEU A 216 22.51 6.41 -19.09
C LEU A 216 22.45 7.31 -17.84
N ARG A 217 23.40 7.17 -16.91
CA ARG A 217 23.42 8.02 -15.70
C ARG A 217 23.60 9.48 -16.07
N GLU A 218 24.55 9.78 -16.95
CA GLU A 218 24.82 11.15 -17.42
C GLU A 218 23.60 11.76 -18.10
N ARG A 219 22.90 10.97 -18.93
CA ARG A 219 21.65 11.34 -19.59
C ARG A 219 20.55 11.69 -18.58
N LEU A 220 20.31 10.83 -17.59
CA LEU A 220 19.30 11.07 -16.56
C LEU A 220 19.65 12.28 -15.67
N GLU A 221 20.92 12.47 -15.34
CA GLU A 221 21.38 13.63 -14.58
C GLU A 221 21.28 14.93 -15.40
N ALA A 222 21.54 14.88 -16.71
CA ALA A 222 21.30 16.00 -17.62
C ALA A 222 19.82 16.37 -17.68
N PHE A 223 18.94 15.36 -17.79
CA PHE A 223 17.50 15.55 -17.69
C PHE A 223 17.10 16.20 -16.35
N CYS A 224 17.67 15.75 -15.23
CA CYS A 224 17.44 16.36 -13.92
C CYS A 224 17.84 17.85 -13.91
N ARG A 225 18.99 18.20 -14.48
CA ARG A 225 19.46 19.60 -14.58
C ARG A 225 18.52 20.45 -15.42
N ALA A 226 18.13 19.98 -16.60
CA ALA A 226 17.19 20.65 -17.49
C ALA A 226 15.84 20.88 -16.80
N GLN A 227 15.35 19.86 -16.10
CA GLN A 227 14.12 19.89 -15.33
C GLN A 227 14.29 20.45 -13.92
N ARG A 228 15.39 21.14 -13.58
CA ARG A 228 15.66 21.72 -12.24
C ARG A 228 15.25 20.79 -11.07
N PHE A 229 15.39 19.49 -11.28
CA PHE A 229 14.98 18.44 -10.38
C PHE A 229 16.20 18.00 -9.59
N ARG A 230 16.00 17.82 -8.28
CA ARG A 230 17.04 17.39 -7.36
C ARG A 230 16.59 16.12 -6.66
N CYS A 231 17.46 15.13 -6.70
CA CYS A 231 17.41 13.91 -5.90
C CYS A 231 18.81 13.68 -5.32
N ARG A 232 18.89 12.88 -4.25
CA ARG A 232 20.14 12.47 -3.63
C ARG A 232 20.91 11.50 -4.52
N ASP A 233 20.22 10.54 -5.10
CA ASP A 233 20.83 9.57 -6.03
C ASP A 233 19.78 8.91 -6.93
N ILE A 234 20.24 8.32 -8.02
CA ILE A 234 19.46 7.42 -8.88
C ILE A 234 19.88 6.00 -8.53
N LEU A 235 18.91 5.18 -8.10
CA LEU A 235 19.17 3.83 -7.59
C LEU A 235 18.67 2.77 -8.57
N VAL A 236 19.39 1.66 -8.63
CA VAL A 236 18.95 0.40 -9.24
C VAL A 236 18.29 -0.45 -8.17
N TRP A 237 17.05 -0.86 -8.39
CA TRP A 237 16.35 -1.86 -7.57
C TRP A 237 16.53 -3.25 -8.19
N HIS A 238 17.20 -4.14 -7.45
CA HIS A 238 17.49 -5.51 -7.87
C HIS A 238 16.25 -6.40 -7.72
N THR A 239 15.51 -6.58 -8.81
CA THR A 239 14.32 -7.44 -8.86
C THR A 239 14.62 -8.80 -9.50
N HIS A 240 15.89 -9.10 -9.77
CA HIS A 240 16.34 -10.28 -10.52
C HIS A 240 15.63 -10.39 -11.88
N ARG A 241 15.44 -9.24 -12.54
CA ARG A 241 14.78 -9.11 -13.84
C ARG A 241 13.31 -9.56 -13.88
N HIS A 242 12.66 -9.74 -12.74
CA HIS A 242 11.27 -10.21 -12.68
C HIS A 242 10.23 -9.10 -12.80
N MET A 243 10.59 -7.85 -12.49
CA MET A 243 9.65 -6.74 -12.44
C MET A 243 10.23 -5.49 -13.09
N ALA A 244 9.71 -5.10 -14.25
CA ALA A 244 10.04 -3.82 -14.88
C ALA A 244 9.19 -2.72 -14.21
N ASN A 245 9.85 -1.83 -13.46
CA ASN A 245 9.17 -0.75 -12.76
C ASN A 245 10.13 0.42 -12.49
N ALA A 246 9.57 1.55 -12.08
CA ALA A 246 10.29 2.68 -11.54
C ALA A 246 9.50 3.27 -10.37
N GLY A 247 10.14 4.15 -9.60
CA GLY A 247 9.47 4.83 -8.49
C GLY A 247 10.29 5.96 -7.93
N VAL A 248 9.62 7.00 -7.47
CA VAL A 248 10.24 8.08 -6.68
C VAL A 248 9.84 8.01 -5.21
N VAL A 249 10.83 8.09 -4.33
CA VAL A 249 10.64 8.10 -2.87
C VAL A 249 11.32 9.32 -2.26
N GLY A 250 10.75 9.82 -1.17
CA GLY A 250 11.39 10.84 -0.32
C GLY A 250 10.78 12.24 -0.42
N PRO A 251 10.47 12.84 0.75
CA PRO A 251 9.76 14.11 0.80
C PRO A 251 10.64 15.29 0.36
N THR A 252 11.94 15.26 0.67
CA THR A 252 12.85 16.38 0.41
C THR A 252 13.98 15.98 -0.54
N PRO A 253 14.58 16.92 -1.32
CA PRO A 253 15.66 16.61 -2.24
C PRO A 253 16.87 15.88 -1.60
N LEU A 254 17.14 16.14 -0.31
CA LEU A 254 18.27 15.58 0.43
C LEU A 254 18.16 14.09 0.70
N ILE A 255 16.95 13.54 0.68
CA ILE A 255 16.64 12.13 0.94
C ILE A 255 15.67 11.58 -0.11
N ARG A 256 15.64 12.23 -1.29
CA ARG A 256 14.83 11.80 -2.43
C ARG A 256 15.64 10.89 -3.32
N TYR A 257 15.06 9.76 -3.71
CA TYR A 257 15.69 8.80 -4.59
C TYR A 257 14.73 8.47 -5.73
N VAL A 258 15.27 8.34 -6.93
CA VAL A 258 14.54 7.77 -8.07
C VAL A 258 15.10 6.37 -8.30
N MET A 259 14.22 5.38 -8.28
CA MET A 259 14.56 3.97 -8.35
C MET A 259 14.13 3.41 -9.71
N LEU A 260 15.03 2.71 -10.37
CA LEU A 260 14.81 2.01 -11.64
C LEU A 260 15.09 0.53 -11.43
N THR A 261 14.19 -0.37 -11.84
CA THR A 261 14.48 -1.79 -11.65
C THR A 261 15.51 -2.31 -12.65
N ASP A 262 16.31 -3.29 -12.23
CA ASP A 262 17.22 -4.03 -13.11
C ASP A 262 16.52 -4.61 -14.36
N ALA A 263 15.26 -5.03 -14.23
CA ALA A 263 14.45 -5.50 -15.36
C ALA A 263 14.13 -4.39 -16.36
N LEU A 264 13.81 -3.18 -15.89
CA LEU A 264 13.53 -2.03 -16.75
C LEU A 264 14.78 -1.68 -17.56
N LEU A 265 15.93 -1.59 -16.89
CA LEU A 265 17.24 -1.27 -17.48
C LEU A 265 17.69 -2.32 -18.50
N HIS A 266 17.38 -3.59 -18.25
CA HIS A 266 17.79 -4.68 -19.15
C HIS A 266 17.00 -4.74 -20.45
N HIS A 267 15.70 -4.42 -20.42
CA HIS A 267 14.81 -4.66 -21.56
C HIS A 267 14.47 -3.40 -22.36
N SER A 268 14.75 -2.21 -21.82
CA SER A 268 14.32 -0.94 -22.40
C SER A 268 15.54 -0.13 -22.88
N PRO A 269 15.49 0.43 -24.10
CA PRO A 269 16.49 1.40 -24.56
C PRO A 269 16.57 2.63 -23.65
N ASP A 270 17.72 3.30 -23.61
CA ASP A 270 17.97 4.47 -22.77
C ASP A 270 16.92 5.58 -22.94
N ALA A 271 16.42 5.82 -24.16
CA ALA A 271 15.38 6.80 -24.42
C ALA A 271 14.03 6.43 -23.76
N GLU A 272 13.71 5.14 -23.71
CA GLU A 272 12.51 4.66 -23.01
C GLU A 272 12.69 4.71 -21.49
N VAL A 273 13.89 4.40 -20.99
CA VAL A 273 14.22 4.54 -19.56
C VAL A 273 14.12 6.01 -19.12
N GLU A 274 14.64 6.94 -19.91
CA GLU A 274 14.49 8.38 -19.65
C GLU A 274 13.02 8.79 -19.64
N ALA A 275 12.20 8.26 -20.54
CA ALA A 275 10.78 8.57 -20.59
C ALA A 275 10.02 8.09 -19.34
N VAL A 276 10.33 6.89 -18.85
CA VAL A 276 9.79 6.39 -17.57
C VAL A 276 10.31 7.23 -16.40
N PHE A 277 11.59 7.59 -16.40
CA PHE A 277 12.20 8.46 -15.39
C PHE A 277 11.53 9.85 -15.37
N ALA A 278 11.20 10.42 -16.52
CA ALA A 278 10.49 11.69 -16.64
C ALA A 278 9.10 11.65 -16.00
N HIS A 279 8.40 10.52 -16.13
CA HIS A 279 7.12 10.29 -15.45
C HIS A 279 7.27 10.23 -13.92
N GLU A 280 8.30 9.54 -13.41
CA GLU A 280 8.58 9.55 -11.97
C GLU A 280 8.93 10.95 -11.45
N VAL A 281 9.71 11.73 -12.21
CA VAL A 281 10.01 13.13 -11.89
C VAL A 281 8.72 13.97 -11.89
N ALA A 282 7.79 13.71 -12.79
CA ALA A 282 6.51 14.40 -12.86
C ALA A 282 5.69 14.26 -11.56
N HIS A 283 5.71 13.09 -10.90
CA HIS A 283 5.04 12.92 -9.60
C HIS A 283 5.54 13.90 -8.55
N VAL A 284 6.83 14.23 -8.57
CA VAL A 284 7.41 15.21 -7.67
C VAL A 284 7.04 16.63 -8.10
N ARG A 285 7.20 16.96 -9.39
CA ARG A 285 6.92 18.31 -9.91
C ARG A 285 5.46 18.70 -9.74
N CYS A 286 4.53 17.75 -9.90
CA CYS A 286 3.10 17.93 -9.70
C CYS A 286 2.64 17.80 -8.24
N ARG A 287 3.57 17.61 -7.29
CA ARG A 287 3.33 17.49 -5.84
C ARG A 287 2.35 16.35 -5.48
N HIS A 288 2.47 15.20 -6.13
CA HIS A 288 1.62 14.03 -5.86
C HIS A 288 1.97 13.40 -4.50
N LEU A 289 3.26 13.18 -4.20
CA LEU A 289 3.72 12.62 -2.92
C LEU A 289 3.19 13.38 -1.68
N PRO A 290 3.42 14.70 -1.52
CA PRO A 290 2.90 15.42 -0.36
C PRO A 290 1.37 15.45 -0.32
N PHE A 291 0.70 15.46 -1.48
CA PHE A 291 -0.75 15.33 -1.53
C PHE A 291 -1.20 13.94 -1.03
N TYR A 292 -0.54 12.85 -1.41
CA TYR A 292 -0.88 11.51 -0.93
C TYR A 292 -0.68 11.37 0.58
N VAL A 293 0.33 12.03 1.16
CA VAL A 293 0.49 12.11 2.63
C VAL A 293 -0.70 12.85 3.25
N ALA A 294 -1.05 14.03 2.76
CA ALA A 294 -2.20 14.79 3.26
C ALA A 294 -3.52 14.01 3.10
N PHE A 295 -3.68 13.29 1.98
CA PHE A 295 -4.82 12.41 1.71
C PHE A 295 -4.87 11.25 2.71
N GLY A 296 -3.74 10.63 3.03
CA GLY A 296 -3.68 9.59 4.05
C GLY A 296 -4.03 10.11 5.45
N LEU A 297 -3.50 11.27 5.85
CA LEU A 297 -3.81 11.88 7.15
C LEU A 297 -5.28 12.30 7.26
N ALA A 298 -5.87 12.81 6.18
CA ALA A 298 -7.28 13.22 6.14
C ALA A 298 -8.25 12.04 6.35
N PHE A 299 -7.81 10.79 6.13
CA PHE A 299 -8.64 9.60 6.43
C PHE A 299 -9.11 9.58 7.88
N ILE A 300 -8.19 9.82 8.83
CA ILE A 300 -8.47 9.78 10.27
C ILE A 300 -9.49 10.87 10.64
N VAL A 301 -9.27 12.08 10.12
CA VAL A 301 -10.16 13.23 10.34
C VAL A 301 -11.56 12.98 9.78
N PHE A 302 -11.66 12.47 8.55
CA PHE A 302 -12.96 12.17 7.96
C PHE A 302 -13.67 11.02 8.65
N LEU A 303 -12.94 9.98 9.06
CA LEU A 303 -13.50 8.87 9.81
C LEU A 303 -14.07 9.34 11.16
N ALA A 304 -13.33 10.19 11.90
CA ALA A 304 -13.81 10.75 13.15
C ALA A 304 -15.10 11.57 12.98
N ASN A 305 -15.15 12.43 11.96
CA ASN A 305 -16.37 13.19 11.64
C ASN A 305 -17.54 12.28 11.23
N LEU A 306 -17.27 11.20 10.50
CA LEU A 306 -18.30 10.23 10.10
C LEU A 306 -18.86 9.51 11.33
N LEU A 307 -18.01 9.00 12.21
CA LEU A 307 -18.44 8.29 13.42
C LEU A 307 -19.24 9.21 14.34
N ASP A 308 -18.81 10.46 14.51
CA ASP A 308 -19.54 11.49 15.26
C ASP A 308 -20.93 11.78 14.64
N ALA A 309 -21.03 11.89 13.31
CA ALA A 309 -22.31 12.05 12.63
C ALA A 309 -23.21 10.81 12.77
N LEU A 310 -22.67 9.61 12.66
CA LEU A 310 -23.42 8.36 12.87
C LEU A 310 -23.90 8.23 14.32
N ALA A 311 -23.11 8.69 15.29
CA ALA A 311 -23.50 8.72 16.70
C ALA A 311 -24.66 9.69 16.94
N ALA A 312 -24.63 10.87 16.33
CA ALA A 312 -25.74 11.83 16.38
C ALA A 312 -27.04 11.28 15.76
N LEU A 313 -26.94 10.35 14.81
CA LEU A 313 -28.08 9.64 14.22
C LEU A 313 -28.51 8.40 15.03
N GLY A 314 -27.81 8.06 16.10
CA GLY A 314 -28.07 6.88 16.94
C GLY A 314 -27.67 5.54 16.29
N TRP A 315 -26.84 5.55 15.24
CA TRP A 315 -26.41 4.34 14.52
C TRP A 315 -25.19 3.67 15.15
N VAL A 316 -24.35 4.45 15.83
CA VAL A 316 -23.21 3.97 16.60
C VAL A 316 -23.19 4.64 17.96
N ALA A 317 -22.53 4.02 18.95
CA ALA A 317 -22.30 4.69 20.22
C ALA A 317 -21.44 5.96 20.02
N PRO A 318 -21.63 7.01 20.84
CA PRO A 318 -20.73 8.15 20.85
C PRO A 318 -19.29 7.70 21.16
N ILE A 319 -18.32 8.29 20.46
CA ILE A 319 -16.92 8.13 20.84
C ILE A 319 -16.69 8.92 22.14
N GLU A 320 -16.36 8.20 23.21
CA GLU A 320 -15.95 8.76 24.49
C GLU A 320 -14.41 8.77 24.57
N GLY A 321 -13.81 9.96 24.66
CA GLY A 321 -12.36 10.14 24.74
C GLY A 321 -11.65 10.23 23.38
N SER A 322 -10.33 9.96 23.37
CA SER A 322 -9.52 10.10 22.16
C SER A 322 -9.84 9.02 21.12
N LEU A 323 -9.53 9.29 19.85
CA LEU A 323 -9.64 8.30 18.76
C LEU A 323 -8.84 6.99 18.99
N GLY A 324 -7.93 6.97 19.97
CA GLY A 324 -7.19 5.77 20.39
C GLY A 324 -7.87 4.95 21.49
N ALA A 325 -9.01 5.40 22.01
CA ALA A 325 -9.76 4.68 23.04
C ALA A 325 -10.41 3.40 22.48
N VAL A 326 -10.84 2.51 23.39
CA VAL A 326 -11.54 1.27 23.04
C VAL A 326 -12.78 1.60 22.23
N MET A 327 -12.72 1.30 20.93
CA MET A 327 -13.84 1.47 20.03
C MET A 327 -14.87 0.35 20.29
N ALA A 328 -16.16 0.61 20.04
CA ALA A 328 -17.16 -0.44 19.97
C ALA A 328 -17.16 -1.15 18.61
N THR A 329 -17.75 -2.35 18.51
CA THR A 329 -17.70 -3.19 17.28
C THR A 329 -18.24 -2.45 16.06
N GLU A 330 -19.32 -1.70 16.25
CA GLU A 330 -19.99 -0.90 15.23
C GLU A 330 -19.09 0.20 14.63
N HIS A 331 -18.16 0.76 15.41
CA HIS A 331 -17.13 1.68 14.90
C HIS A 331 -16.17 0.96 13.96
N GLY A 332 -15.78 -0.28 14.29
CA GLY A 332 -14.94 -1.12 13.45
C GLY A 332 -15.61 -1.44 12.11
N VAL A 333 -16.91 -1.76 12.11
CA VAL A 333 -17.70 -1.98 10.89
C VAL A 333 -17.76 -0.69 10.05
N ALA A 334 -18.07 0.45 10.66
CA ALA A 334 -18.09 1.74 9.98
C ALA A 334 -16.72 2.11 9.40
N MET A 335 -15.63 1.85 10.14
CA MET A 335 -14.25 2.05 9.69
C MET A 335 -13.92 1.17 8.47
N LEU A 336 -14.31 -0.10 8.47
CA LEU A 336 -14.07 -0.99 7.32
C LEU A 336 -14.85 -0.54 6.09
N ALA A 337 -16.13 -0.18 6.24
CA ALA A 337 -16.96 0.31 5.15
C ALA A 337 -16.42 1.63 4.58
N PHE A 338 -16.10 2.59 5.46
CA PHE A 338 -15.52 3.87 5.07
C PHE A 338 -14.13 3.71 4.46
N GLY A 339 -13.29 2.86 5.05
CA GLY A 339 -11.95 2.53 4.54
C GLY A 339 -12.00 1.94 3.14
N ALA A 340 -12.91 0.99 2.89
CA ALA A 340 -13.12 0.43 1.56
C ALA A 340 -13.56 1.52 0.55
N PHE A 341 -14.54 2.36 0.91
CA PHE A 341 -14.96 3.47 0.06
C PHE A 341 -13.82 4.47 -0.20
N TYR A 342 -13.13 4.91 0.84
CA TYR A 342 -12.09 5.93 0.78
C TYR A 342 -10.87 5.46 -0.02
N TRP A 343 -10.33 4.28 0.26
CA TRP A 343 -9.11 3.78 -0.37
C TRP A 343 -9.35 3.14 -1.74
N VAL A 344 -10.52 2.53 -1.98
CA VAL A 344 -10.79 1.91 -3.29
C VAL A 344 -11.40 2.93 -4.25
N VAL A 345 -12.45 3.63 -3.83
CA VAL A 345 -13.22 4.52 -4.72
C VAL A 345 -12.56 5.90 -4.82
N VAL A 346 -12.41 6.61 -3.68
CA VAL A 346 -11.93 8.00 -3.68
C VAL A 346 -10.46 8.06 -4.10
N PHE A 347 -9.59 7.32 -3.43
CA PHE A 347 -8.17 7.29 -3.78
C PHE A 347 -7.96 6.76 -5.21
N GLY A 348 -8.70 5.72 -5.63
CA GLY A 348 -8.62 5.22 -7.01
C GLY A 348 -8.96 6.30 -8.05
N TYR A 349 -10.00 7.10 -7.82
CA TYR A 349 -10.36 8.22 -8.70
C TYR A 349 -9.26 9.30 -8.74
N VAL A 350 -8.68 9.64 -7.58
CA VAL A 350 -7.67 10.69 -7.45
C VAL A 350 -6.33 10.24 -8.04
N SER A 351 -5.85 9.04 -7.70
CA SER A 351 -4.57 8.51 -8.18
C SER A 351 -4.55 8.43 -9.69
N ARG A 352 -5.63 7.91 -10.29
CA ARG A 352 -5.78 7.81 -11.75
C ARG A 352 -5.64 9.17 -12.46
N ARG A 353 -6.13 10.26 -11.88
CA ARG A 353 -5.93 11.62 -12.43
C ARG A 353 -4.51 12.13 -12.26
N MET A 354 -3.85 11.78 -11.17
CA MET A 354 -2.45 12.14 -10.93
C MET A 354 -1.51 11.41 -11.87
N GLU A 355 -1.79 10.14 -12.19
CA GLU A 355 -1.08 9.38 -13.22
C GLU A 355 -1.17 10.07 -14.59
N LEU A 356 -2.37 10.46 -15.02
CA LEU A 356 -2.55 11.20 -16.26
C LEU A 356 -1.87 12.58 -16.23
N GLN A 357 -1.89 13.26 -15.07
CA GLN A 357 -1.15 14.52 -14.88
C GLN A 357 0.36 14.30 -15.02
N ALA A 358 0.89 13.18 -14.51
CA ALA A 358 2.28 12.81 -14.66
C ALA A 358 2.64 12.49 -16.12
N ASP A 359 1.77 11.78 -16.85
CA ASP A 359 1.96 11.48 -18.28
C ASP A 359 2.06 12.75 -19.13
N VAL A 360 1.11 13.67 -18.97
CA VAL A 360 1.09 14.94 -19.70
C VAL A 360 2.36 15.75 -19.42
N TYR A 361 2.83 15.76 -18.17
CA TYR A 361 4.08 16.42 -17.83
C TYR A 361 5.27 15.70 -18.47
N ALA A 362 5.36 14.37 -18.36
CA ALA A 362 6.47 13.58 -18.88
C ALA A 362 6.66 13.78 -20.39
N VAL A 363 5.57 13.73 -21.16
CA VAL A 363 5.58 13.93 -22.62
C VAL A 363 6.10 15.32 -23.00
N SER A 364 5.76 16.36 -22.23
CA SER A 364 6.26 17.72 -22.48
C SER A 364 7.69 17.95 -21.97
N ALA A 365 8.22 17.05 -21.13
CA ALA A 365 9.54 17.18 -20.51
C ALA A 365 10.65 16.45 -21.28
N VAL A 366 10.31 15.44 -22.10
CA VAL A 366 11.25 14.66 -22.89
C VAL A 366 11.38 15.19 -24.32
N GLU A 367 12.56 15.03 -24.92
CA GLU A 367 12.81 15.47 -26.31
C GLU A 367 12.05 14.62 -27.34
N ALA A 368 11.82 13.34 -27.04
CA ALA A 368 11.16 12.39 -27.93
C ALA A 368 9.85 11.85 -27.32
N PRO A 369 8.70 12.52 -27.53
CA PRO A 369 7.39 12.03 -27.09
C PRO A 369 7.06 10.59 -27.53
N SER A 370 7.54 10.18 -28.70
CA SER A 370 7.39 8.82 -29.22
C SER A 370 8.08 7.77 -28.34
N ALA A 371 9.17 8.13 -27.66
CA ALA A 371 9.85 7.25 -26.72
C ALA A 371 8.97 6.94 -25.50
N PHE A 372 8.14 7.88 -25.06
CA PHE A 372 7.20 7.64 -23.95
C PHE A 372 6.11 6.64 -24.34
N LEU A 373 5.52 6.78 -25.52
CA LEU A 373 4.54 5.82 -26.04
C LEU A 373 5.16 4.43 -26.23
N SER A 374 6.38 4.35 -26.77
CA SER A 374 7.12 3.08 -26.91
C SER A 374 7.41 2.46 -25.54
N ALA A 375 7.83 3.26 -24.56
CA ALA A 375 8.12 2.81 -23.21
C ALA A 375 6.86 2.23 -22.54
N LEU A 376 5.70 2.87 -22.69
CA LEU A 376 4.42 2.35 -22.21
C LEU A 376 4.06 1.02 -22.89
N ALA A 377 4.25 0.91 -24.20
CA ALA A 377 4.00 -0.32 -24.94
C ALA A 377 4.95 -1.46 -24.49
N ARG A 378 6.22 -1.14 -24.24
CA ARG A 378 7.20 -2.10 -23.74
C ARG A 378 6.91 -2.52 -22.31
N LEU A 379 6.62 -1.58 -21.43
CA LEU A 379 6.17 -1.87 -20.07
C LEU A 379 4.93 -2.74 -20.07
N ARG A 380 4.00 -2.59 -21.03
CA ARG A 380 2.88 -3.53 -21.24
C ARG A 380 3.36 -4.93 -21.56
N ALA A 381 4.27 -5.07 -22.52
CA ALA A 381 4.78 -6.37 -22.94
C ALA A 381 5.54 -7.08 -21.81
N LEU A 382 6.24 -6.32 -20.97
CA LEU A 382 6.97 -6.81 -19.80
C LEU A 382 6.04 -7.06 -18.60
N SER A 383 5.00 -6.25 -18.43
CA SER A 383 3.99 -6.38 -17.38
C SER A 383 2.98 -7.45 -17.79
N ARG A 384 3.18 -8.68 -17.30
CA ARG A 384 2.22 -9.79 -17.50
C ARG A 384 0.87 -9.61 -16.75
N SER A 385 0.56 -8.41 -16.27
CA SER A 385 -0.79 -8.05 -15.81
C SER A 385 -1.71 -7.99 -17.03
N PRO A 386 -2.95 -8.53 -16.98
CA PRO A 386 -3.85 -8.55 -18.13
C PRO A 386 -3.89 -7.19 -18.84
N GLY A 387 -3.25 -7.13 -20.01
CA GLY A 387 -3.14 -5.94 -20.81
C GLY A 387 -4.52 -5.56 -21.34
N GLY A 388 -5.13 -4.53 -20.75
CA GLY A 388 -6.39 -3.95 -21.22
C GLY A 388 -7.33 -3.48 -20.11
N THR A 389 -7.15 -3.92 -18.86
CA THR A 389 -8.01 -3.49 -17.74
C THR A 389 -7.33 -2.40 -16.91
N SER A 390 -8.03 -1.30 -16.66
CA SER A 390 -7.63 -0.31 -15.64
C SER A 390 -7.33 -1.04 -14.34
N LEU A 391 -6.10 -0.92 -13.84
CA LEU A 391 -5.81 -1.26 -12.45
C LEU A 391 -6.50 -0.22 -11.56
N TRP A 392 -6.87 -0.56 -10.33
CA TRP A 392 -7.54 0.38 -9.42
C TRP A 392 -6.79 1.73 -9.32
N ARG A 393 -5.45 1.70 -9.37
CA ARG A 393 -4.58 2.88 -9.28
C ARG A 393 -4.18 3.52 -10.61
N HIS A 394 -4.25 2.80 -11.74
CA HIS A 394 -3.79 3.27 -13.06
C HIS A 394 -4.83 2.99 -14.15
N PHE A 395 -5.09 3.97 -15.01
CA PHE A 395 -5.90 3.74 -16.21
C PHE A 395 -5.27 2.69 -17.12
N SER A 396 -6.07 2.10 -18.01
CA SER A 396 -5.49 1.24 -19.04
C SER A 396 -4.52 2.06 -19.89
N LEU A 397 -3.50 1.39 -20.43
CA LEU A 397 -2.52 2.06 -21.29
C LEU A 397 -3.20 2.69 -22.51
N ASP A 398 -4.27 2.07 -23.03
CA ASP A 398 -5.04 2.59 -24.17
C ASP A 398 -5.72 3.93 -23.82
N GLN A 399 -6.25 4.07 -22.60
CA GLN A 399 -6.82 5.33 -22.12
C GLN A 399 -5.76 6.42 -21.91
N ARG A 400 -4.56 6.04 -21.46
CA ARG A 400 -3.43 6.97 -21.30
C ARG A 400 -2.95 7.47 -22.66
N ILE A 401 -2.77 6.56 -23.62
CA ILE A 401 -2.36 6.88 -24.99
C ILE A 401 -3.41 7.77 -25.67
N ALA A 402 -4.69 7.40 -25.63
CA ALA A 402 -5.76 8.18 -26.24
C ALA A 402 -5.87 9.61 -25.66
N LEU A 403 -5.63 9.77 -24.36
CA LEU A 403 -5.57 11.09 -23.75
C LEU A 403 -4.38 11.89 -24.29
N LEU A 404 -3.19 11.29 -24.32
CA LEU A 404 -1.99 11.96 -24.80
C LEU A 404 -2.12 12.38 -26.26
N GLU A 405 -2.66 11.53 -27.12
CA GLU A 405 -2.94 11.85 -28.52
C GLU A 405 -3.93 13.01 -28.64
N ARG A 406 -5.00 13.02 -27.83
CA ARG A 406 -5.97 14.11 -27.81
C ARG A 406 -5.37 15.45 -27.34
N LEU A 407 -4.45 15.40 -26.38
CA LEU A 407 -3.85 16.60 -25.78
C LEU A 407 -2.62 17.11 -26.53
N ARG A 408 -2.01 16.29 -27.39
CA ARG A 408 -0.74 16.59 -28.06
C ARG A 408 -0.76 17.91 -28.81
N ASP A 409 -1.85 18.16 -29.53
CA ASP A 409 -1.96 19.29 -30.47
C ASP A 409 -2.92 20.39 -29.95
N ASP A 410 -3.37 20.30 -28.68
CA ASP A 410 -4.27 21.28 -28.04
C ASP A 410 -3.72 21.79 -26.67
N PRO A 411 -2.95 22.90 -26.69
CA PRO A 411 -2.41 23.52 -25.47
C PRO A 411 -3.51 24.00 -24.51
N ALA A 412 -4.67 24.42 -25.03
CA ALA A 412 -5.77 24.92 -24.20
C ALA A 412 -6.44 23.77 -23.44
N ALA A 413 -6.67 22.63 -24.09
CA ALA A 413 -7.15 21.41 -23.45
C ALA A 413 -6.15 20.90 -22.41
N THR A 414 -4.85 20.93 -22.72
CA THR A 414 -3.79 20.55 -21.78
C THR A 414 -3.83 21.42 -20.52
N ALA A 415 -3.91 22.75 -20.67
CA ALA A 415 -4.03 23.68 -19.55
C ALA A 415 -5.35 23.49 -18.76
N ALA A 416 -6.46 23.22 -19.44
CA ALA A 416 -7.74 22.92 -18.80
C ALA A 416 -7.67 21.64 -17.94
N PHE A 417 -7.05 20.58 -18.47
CA PHE A 417 -6.84 19.33 -17.75
C PHE A 417 -5.98 19.55 -16.50
N GLN A 418 -4.84 20.23 -16.62
CA GLN A 418 -3.96 20.55 -15.50
C GLN A 418 -4.70 21.35 -14.40
N ARG A 419 -5.51 22.35 -14.80
CA ARG A 419 -6.36 23.12 -13.87
C ARG A 419 -7.41 22.26 -13.17
N SER A 420 -7.97 21.25 -13.85
CA SER A 420 -8.96 20.35 -13.25
C SER A 420 -8.36 19.51 -12.11
N VAL A 421 -7.15 18.97 -12.30
CA VAL A 421 -6.46 18.19 -11.26
C VAL A 421 -6.00 19.09 -10.11
N ALA A 422 -5.54 20.31 -10.40
CA ALA A 422 -5.22 21.30 -9.37
C ALA A 422 -6.47 21.73 -8.57
N ARG A 423 -7.63 21.86 -9.21
CA ARG A 423 -8.91 22.13 -8.52
C ARG A 423 -9.31 20.98 -7.61
N LEU A 424 -9.22 19.73 -8.10
CA LEU A 424 -9.47 18.53 -7.30
C LEU A 424 -8.62 18.51 -6.03
N LYS A 425 -7.30 18.71 -6.16
CA LYS A 425 -6.39 18.75 -5.01
C LYS A 425 -6.78 19.85 -4.00
N ARG A 426 -7.09 21.07 -4.49
CA ARG A 426 -7.48 22.20 -3.63
C ARG A 426 -8.80 21.95 -2.90
N VAL A 427 -9.83 21.48 -3.60
CA VAL A 427 -11.13 21.18 -2.99
C VAL A 427 -10.98 20.11 -1.91
N PHE A 428 -10.22 19.04 -2.19
CA PHE A 428 -9.95 18.01 -1.20
C PHE A 428 -9.27 18.58 0.07
N LEU A 429 -8.20 19.38 -0.11
CA LEU A 429 -7.49 19.98 1.03
C LEU A 429 -8.35 20.95 1.83
N LEU A 430 -9.24 21.71 1.17
CA LEU A 430 -10.20 22.59 1.85
C LEU A 430 -11.22 21.79 2.66
N LEU A 431 -11.73 20.68 2.13
CA LEU A 431 -12.63 19.78 2.86
C LEU A 431 -11.94 19.16 4.07
N ALA A 432 -10.69 18.70 3.92
CA ALA A 432 -9.91 18.16 5.02
C ALA A 432 -9.64 19.21 6.11
N ALA A 433 -9.31 20.44 5.71
CA ALA A 433 -9.12 21.56 6.65
C ALA A 433 -10.41 21.92 7.39
N ALA A 434 -11.55 21.99 6.68
CA ALA A 434 -12.85 22.25 7.29
C ALA A 434 -13.26 21.14 8.27
N ALA A 435 -13.05 19.87 7.90
CA ALA A 435 -13.32 18.72 8.77
C ALA A 435 -12.41 18.71 10.01
N THR A 436 -11.15 19.12 9.86
CA THR A 436 -10.22 19.28 10.99
C THR A 436 -10.68 20.40 11.91
N LEU A 437 -11.05 21.56 11.35
CA LEU A 437 -11.55 22.71 12.10
C LEU A 437 -12.83 22.37 12.87
N ARG A 438 -13.77 21.62 12.26
CA ARG A 438 -14.97 21.14 12.94
C ARG A 438 -14.62 20.34 14.19
N LEU A 439 -13.70 19.39 14.09
CA LEU A 439 -13.29 18.59 15.25
C LEU A 439 -12.61 19.46 16.31
N LEU A 440 -11.72 20.37 15.93
CA LEU A 440 -11.05 21.27 16.88
C LEU A 440 -12.02 22.18 17.64
N VAL A 441 -13.09 22.64 16.99
CA VAL A 441 -14.06 23.58 17.58
C VAL A 441 -15.14 22.85 18.38
N PHE A 442 -15.66 21.73 17.86
CA PHE A 442 -16.86 21.09 18.41
C PHE A 442 -16.60 19.76 19.13
N ARG A 443 -15.45 19.12 18.88
CA ARG A 443 -15.09 17.81 19.44
C ARG A 443 -13.58 17.74 19.80
N PRO A 444 -13.02 18.73 20.53
CA PRO A 444 -11.58 18.78 20.82
C PRO A 444 -11.08 17.51 21.55
N GLU A 445 -11.93 16.89 22.35
CA GLU A 445 -11.64 15.67 23.10
C GLU A 445 -11.31 14.48 22.19
N LEU A 446 -11.82 14.44 20.95
CA LEU A 446 -11.49 13.39 19.98
C LEU A 446 -10.05 13.49 19.47
N ILE A 447 -9.48 14.69 19.49
CA ILE A 447 -8.10 14.98 19.05
C ILE A 447 -7.13 14.88 20.25
N GLY A 448 -7.64 14.66 21.46
CA GLY A 448 -6.84 14.66 22.68
C GLY A 448 -6.43 16.07 23.11
N LEU A 449 -7.23 17.09 22.75
CA LEU A 449 -7.11 18.49 23.18
C LEU A 449 -8.14 18.85 24.23
#